data_AF-A0A966SX05-F1
#
_entry.id   AF-A0A966SX05-F1
#
_cell.length_a   1.000
_cell.length_b   1.000
_cell.length_c   1.000
_cell.angle_alpha   90.00
_cell.angle_beta   90.00
_cell.angle_gamma   90.00
#
_symmetry.space_group_name_H-M   'P 1'
#
loop_
_entity.id
_entity.type
_entity.pdbx_description
1 polymer ?
#
loop_
_entity_poly.entity_id
_entity_poly.type
_entity_poly.pdbx_seq_one_letter_code
_entity_poly.pdbx_strand_id
1 'polypeptide(L)'
;ISNLTEESARAELIARIEGSAREEATQRIREIEQQTKEEAARRARWIVAQAIQRCASDTSIELTQTSVSIPSEEMKGRIIGKEGRNIRALEAATGVDLIIDDTPETVILSSFDPIRREIARVSLLKLLSDGRIHPTRIEELVAKSKTEVEQQMKDDGERAAYEAGVPGLNVELVKLLGRLKFRSSYGQNQLQHSLEVSFLAGAMAAEVGADIAVCRRAGLLHDIGKALDHEIEGPHALIGADFARKYAVPPRVVHAIQAHHFEVDPQTVEAFLVAAADAISASRPGARRETVDNYIKRLEALEGVASSFSGVDKAYALQAGREVRILVKPDQVNEDEAWSLSRDIVKRIEETMDFPGQIKVTVIRETRVVDYAR
;
A
#
# COMPACT_ATOMS: atom_id res chain seq x y z
N ILE A 1 -37.37 -71.02 4.71
CA ILE A 1 -37.64 -70.14 3.55
C ILE A 1 -38.58 -69.06 4.07
N SER A 2 -38.24 -67.78 3.93
CA SER A 2 -38.88 -66.65 4.61
C SER A 2 -40.41 -66.64 4.43
N ASN A 3 -41.19 -66.63 5.52
CA ASN A 3 -42.66 -66.61 5.56
C ASN A 3 -43.28 -65.26 5.12
N LEU A 4 -42.70 -64.58 4.14
CA LEU A 4 -43.24 -63.34 3.59
C LEU A 4 -44.29 -63.65 2.52
N THR A 5 -45.41 -62.94 2.55
CA THR A 5 -46.35 -62.93 1.43
C THR A 5 -45.71 -62.22 0.23
N GLU A 6 -46.09 -62.61 -0.98
CA GLU A 6 -45.54 -62.05 -2.22
C GLU A 6 -45.66 -60.52 -2.28
N GLU A 7 -46.79 -59.97 -1.82
CA GLU A 7 -46.99 -58.51 -1.73
C GLU A 7 -46.04 -57.85 -0.73
N SER A 8 -45.81 -58.45 0.44
CA SER A 8 -44.91 -57.90 1.45
C SER A 8 -43.45 -57.91 0.97
N ALA A 9 -43.04 -58.98 0.28
CA ALA A 9 -41.70 -59.07 -0.30
C ALA A 9 -41.50 -58.05 -1.42
N ARG A 10 -42.53 -57.81 -2.25
CA ARG A 10 -42.50 -56.79 -3.31
C ARG A 10 -42.44 -55.38 -2.74
N ALA A 11 -43.23 -55.07 -1.71
CA ALA A 11 -43.22 -53.75 -1.07
C ALA A 11 -41.86 -53.44 -0.43
N GLU A 12 -41.25 -54.41 0.25
CA GLU A 12 -39.93 -54.23 0.85
C GLU A 12 -38.81 -54.07 -0.19
N LEU A 13 -38.89 -54.81 -1.30
CA LEU A 13 -37.96 -54.63 -2.42
C LEU A 13 -38.07 -53.22 -3.03
N ILE A 14 -39.30 -52.72 -3.25
CA ILE A 14 -39.53 -51.37 -3.76
C ILE A 14 -38.96 -50.33 -2.79
N ALA A 15 -39.24 -50.44 -1.49
CA ALA A 15 -38.72 -49.51 -0.49
C ALA A 15 -37.19 -49.49 -0.42
N ARG A 16 -36.53 -50.65 -0.57
CA ARG A 16 -35.06 -50.74 -0.63
C ARG A 16 -34.49 -50.08 -1.89
N ILE A 17 -35.12 -50.29 -3.04
CA ILE A 17 -34.72 -49.66 -4.31
C ILE A 17 -34.90 -48.14 -4.22
N GLU A 18 -36.02 -47.67 -3.67
CA GLU A 18 -36.26 -46.23 -3.46
C GLU A 18 -35.24 -45.61 -2.50
N GLY A 19 -34.89 -46.30 -1.41
CA GLY A 19 -33.84 -45.87 -0.48
C GLY A 19 -32.48 -45.76 -1.16
N SER A 20 -32.07 -46.81 -1.87
CA SER A 20 -30.81 -46.83 -2.63
C SER A 20 -30.75 -45.74 -3.70
N ALA A 21 -31.85 -45.52 -4.42
CA ALA A 21 -31.93 -44.48 -5.45
C ALA A 21 -31.85 -43.07 -4.86
N ARG A 22 -32.42 -42.84 -3.67
CA ARG A 22 -32.31 -41.55 -2.95
C ARG A 22 -30.89 -41.30 -2.44
N GLU A 23 -30.21 -42.31 -1.93
CA GLU A 23 -28.81 -42.21 -1.50
C GLU A 23 -27.90 -41.89 -2.70
N GLU A 24 -28.05 -42.61 -3.81
CA GLU A 24 -27.30 -42.37 -5.04
C GLU A 24 -27.58 -40.96 -5.60
N ALA A 25 -28.84 -40.52 -5.63
CA ALA A 25 -29.20 -39.17 -6.04
C ALA A 25 -28.58 -38.10 -5.14
N THR A 26 -28.56 -38.31 -3.82
CA THR A 26 -27.95 -37.38 -2.86
C THR A 26 -26.44 -37.29 -3.06
N GLN A 27 -25.78 -38.43 -3.29
CA GLN A 27 -24.35 -38.47 -3.57
C GLN A 27 -24.04 -37.75 -4.88
N ARG A 28 -24.83 -37.99 -5.93
CA ARG A 28 -24.71 -37.31 -7.21
C ARG A 28 -24.88 -35.79 -7.09
N ILE A 29 -25.86 -35.33 -6.30
CA ILE A 29 -26.08 -33.90 -6.02
C ILE A 29 -24.83 -33.30 -5.37
N ARG A 30 -24.28 -33.93 -4.34
CA ARG A 30 -23.07 -33.45 -3.65
C ARG A 30 -21.86 -33.39 -4.58
N GLU A 31 -21.69 -34.39 -5.44
CA GLU A 31 -20.62 -34.40 -6.45
C GLU A 31 -20.79 -33.24 -7.45
N ILE A 32 -22.00 -33.00 -7.94
CA ILE A 32 -22.30 -31.88 -8.85
C ILE A 32 -22.06 -30.54 -8.16
N GLU A 33 -22.51 -30.37 -6.92
CA GLU A 33 -22.28 -29.14 -6.14
C GLU A 33 -20.78 -28.89 -5.93
N GLN A 34 -20.01 -29.92 -5.61
CA GLN A 34 -18.57 -29.82 -5.41
C GLN A 34 -17.86 -29.44 -6.72
N GLN A 35 -18.17 -30.12 -7.83
CA GLN A 35 -17.64 -29.79 -9.15
C GLN A 35 -17.99 -28.37 -9.57
N THR A 36 -19.22 -27.93 -9.30
CA THR A 36 -19.67 -26.56 -9.59
C THR A 36 -18.89 -25.54 -8.76
N LYS A 37 -18.64 -25.80 -7.47
CA LYS A 37 -17.81 -24.94 -6.60
C LYS A 37 -16.38 -24.84 -7.11
N GLU A 38 -15.78 -25.96 -7.53
CA GLU A 38 -14.42 -25.99 -8.05
C GLU A 38 -14.30 -25.24 -9.39
N GLU A 39 -15.26 -25.42 -10.29
CA GLU A 39 -15.37 -24.68 -11.55
C GLU A 39 -15.53 -23.17 -11.30
N ALA A 40 -16.45 -22.80 -10.41
CA ALA A 40 -16.68 -21.41 -10.04
C ALA A 40 -15.42 -20.76 -9.46
N ALA A 41 -14.71 -21.45 -8.57
CA ALA A 41 -13.45 -20.98 -8.00
C ALA A 41 -12.37 -20.81 -9.09
N ARG A 42 -12.30 -21.71 -10.07
CA ARG A 42 -11.37 -21.61 -11.20
C ARG A 42 -11.70 -20.41 -12.08
N ARG A 43 -12.97 -20.22 -12.41
CA ARG A 43 -13.44 -19.11 -13.23
C ARG A 43 -13.25 -17.77 -12.53
N ALA A 44 -13.51 -17.68 -11.23
CA ALA A 44 -13.24 -16.47 -10.43
C ALA A 44 -11.76 -16.08 -10.47
N ARG A 45 -10.85 -17.04 -10.26
CA ARG A 45 -9.40 -16.81 -10.38
C ARG A 45 -9.02 -16.34 -11.79
N TRP A 46 -9.63 -16.90 -12.82
CA TRP A 46 -9.39 -16.50 -14.20
C TRP A 46 -9.84 -15.06 -14.47
N ILE A 47 -11.04 -14.66 -14.02
CA ILE A 47 -11.55 -13.29 -14.15
C ILE A 47 -10.62 -12.28 -13.49
N VAL A 48 -10.21 -12.57 -12.25
CA VAL A 48 -9.27 -11.70 -11.51
C VAL A 48 -7.93 -11.61 -12.24
N ALA A 49 -7.37 -12.72 -12.70
CA ALA A 49 -6.11 -12.74 -13.44
C ALA A 49 -6.20 -11.94 -14.75
N GLN A 50 -7.31 -12.07 -15.48
CA GLN A 50 -7.56 -11.29 -16.70
C GLN A 50 -7.70 -9.79 -16.43
N ALA A 51 -8.43 -9.41 -15.38
CA ALA A 51 -8.56 -8.01 -14.97
C ALA A 51 -7.19 -7.41 -14.60
N ILE A 52 -6.37 -8.14 -13.85
CA ILE A 52 -5.01 -7.74 -13.48
C ILE A 52 -4.13 -7.56 -14.72
N GLN A 53 -4.16 -8.52 -15.65
CA GLN A 53 -3.37 -8.50 -16.88
C GLN A 53 -3.70 -7.29 -17.77
N ARG A 54 -4.97 -6.90 -17.84
CA ARG A 54 -5.41 -5.72 -18.61
C ARG A 54 -5.03 -4.38 -17.95
N CYS A 55 -4.75 -4.38 -16.65
CA CYS A 55 -4.42 -3.18 -15.87
C CYS A 55 -2.94 -3.11 -15.46
N ALA A 56 -2.02 -3.70 -16.23
CA ALA A 56 -0.59 -3.58 -15.95
C ALA A 56 -0.09 -2.16 -16.27
N SER A 57 -0.14 -1.27 -15.27
CA SER A 57 0.43 0.08 -15.28
C SER A 57 1.86 0.08 -14.72
N ASP A 58 2.76 0.85 -15.32
CA ASP A 58 4.04 1.22 -14.73
C ASP A 58 3.77 2.20 -13.58
N THR A 59 4.01 1.80 -12.33
CA THR A 59 3.81 2.69 -11.17
C THR A 59 5.16 3.12 -10.60
N SER A 60 5.40 4.43 -10.52
CA SER A 60 6.55 5.02 -9.85
C SER A 60 6.29 5.13 -8.34
N ILE A 61 7.21 4.66 -7.51
CA ILE A 61 7.19 4.88 -6.07
C ILE A 61 7.55 6.35 -5.80
N GLU A 62 6.64 7.10 -5.20
CA GLU A 62 6.91 8.48 -4.78
C GLU A 62 7.47 8.50 -3.35
N LEU A 63 8.58 9.24 -3.16
CA LEU A 63 9.16 9.47 -1.85
C LEU A 63 8.30 10.47 -1.06
N THR A 64 8.08 10.19 0.23
CA THR A 64 7.26 11.03 1.13
C THR A 64 7.91 12.37 1.48
N GLN A 65 9.17 12.58 1.08
CA GLN A 65 9.91 13.81 1.29
C GLN A 65 10.10 14.53 -0.04
N THR A 66 9.77 15.82 -0.05
CA THR A 66 9.99 16.70 -1.19
C THR A 66 11.28 17.48 -0.95
N SER A 67 12.37 17.03 -1.56
CA SER A 67 13.62 17.78 -1.59
C SER A 67 13.68 18.65 -2.85
N VAL A 68 14.25 19.84 -2.70
CA VAL A 68 14.52 20.76 -3.82
C VAL A 68 16.02 20.96 -3.90
N SER A 69 16.59 20.63 -5.07
CA SER A 69 18.00 20.89 -5.36
C SER A 69 18.22 22.38 -5.59
N ILE A 70 19.22 22.93 -4.90
CA ILE A 70 19.63 24.32 -4.97
C ILE A 70 20.87 24.40 -5.89
N PRO A 71 20.94 25.37 -6.81
CA PRO A 71 22.07 25.46 -7.75
C PRO A 71 23.43 25.80 -7.13
N SER A 72 23.45 26.42 -5.94
CA SER A 72 24.68 26.82 -5.24
C SER A 72 24.42 27.21 -3.79
N GLU A 73 25.48 27.21 -2.97
CA GLU A 73 25.45 27.74 -1.59
C GLU A 73 25.12 29.24 -1.52
N GLU A 74 25.44 30.02 -2.56
CA GLU A 74 25.00 31.42 -2.65
C GLU A 74 23.47 31.52 -2.73
N MET A 75 22.85 30.64 -3.51
CA MET A 75 21.39 30.58 -3.62
C MET A 75 20.75 30.09 -2.29
N LYS A 76 21.39 29.15 -1.59
CA LYS A 76 20.98 28.74 -0.23
C LYS A 76 20.97 29.94 0.73
N GLY A 77 22.02 30.77 0.70
CA GLY A 77 22.10 32.02 1.47
C GLY A 77 21.01 33.04 1.12
N ARG A 78 20.65 33.16 -0.17
CA ARG A 78 19.54 34.04 -0.62
C ARG A 78 18.17 33.53 -0.19
N ILE A 79 17.95 32.21 -0.17
CA ILE A 79 16.72 31.58 0.33
C ILE A 79 16.53 31.87 1.81
N ILE A 80 17.59 31.76 2.62
CA ILE A 80 17.55 32.10 4.05
C ILE A 80 17.29 33.61 4.21
N GLY A 81 18.07 34.43 3.49
CA GLY A 81 18.06 35.89 3.62
C GLY A 81 18.69 36.37 4.92
N LYS A 82 18.90 37.69 5.04
CA LYS A 82 19.43 38.28 6.28
C LYS A 82 18.51 37.97 7.45
N GLU A 83 19.06 37.42 8.53
CA GLU A 83 18.33 37.02 9.76
C GLU A 83 17.17 36.05 9.52
N GLY A 84 17.21 35.28 8.42
CA GLY A 84 16.13 34.35 8.08
C GLY A 84 14.86 35.04 7.56
N ARG A 85 14.94 36.30 7.10
CA ARG A 85 13.77 37.06 6.64
C ARG A 85 13.04 36.40 5.46
N ASN A 86 13.80 35.82 4.53
CA ASN A 86 13.22 35.27 3.30
C ASN A 86 12.61 33.90 3.55
N ILE A 87 13.29 33.03 4.30
CA ILE A 87 12.76 31.73 4.68
C ILE A 87 11.46 31.89 5.48
N ARG A 88 11.43 32.77 6.49
CA ARG A 88 10.20 33.07 7.25
C ARG A 88 9.07 33.62 6.39
N ALA A 89 9.38 34.45 5.38
CA ALA A 89 8.36 34.95 4.46
C ALA A 89 7.77 33.83 3.60
N LEU A 90 8.59 32.87 3.17
CA LEU A 90 8.15 31.73 2.39
C LEU A 90 7.34 30.73 3.23
N GLU A 91 7.81 30.46 4.46
CA GLU A 91 7.08 29.65 5.44
C GLU A 91 5.73 30.28 5.79
N ALA A 92 5.69 31.61 6.03
CA ALA A 92 4.44 32.32 6.30
C ALA A 92 3.48 32.34 5.10
N ALA A 93 3.99 32.50 3.88
CA ALA A 93 3.16 32.54 2.68
C ALA A 93 2.61 31.16 2.27
N THR A 94 3.35 30.09 2.53
CA THR A 94 3.00 28.73 2.10
C THR A 94 2.41 27.87 3.23
N GLY A 95 2.73 28.19 4.48
CA GLY A 95 2.40 27.37 5.65
C GLY A 95 3.18 26.05 5.69
N VAL A 96 4.39 26.01 5.12
CA VAL A 96 5.31 24.86 5.05
C VAL A 96 6.58 25.22 5.79
N ASP A 97 7.15 24.30 6.56
CA ASP A 97 8.44 24.49 7.22
C ASP A 97 9.59 24.13 6.27
N LEU A 98 10.59 25.00 6.17
CA LEU A 98 11.75 24.79 5.33
C LEU A 98 12.92 24.33 6.19
N ILE A 99 13.28 23.06 6.06
CA ILE A 99 14.40 22.49 6.79
C ILE A 99 15.64 22.62 5.92
N ILE A 100 16.60 23.38 6.43
CA ILE A 100 17.91 23.57 5.83
C ILE A 100 18.93 22.96 6.79
N ASP A 101 19.53 21.85 6.39
CA ASP A 101 20.53 21.13 7.18
C ASP A 101 21.93 21.21 6.53
N ASP A 102 22.85 20.40 7.05
CA ASP A 102 24.23 20.31 6.58
C ASP A 102 24.35 19.63 5.20
N THR A 103 23.24 19.14 4.63
CA THR A 103 23.24 18.61 3.27
C THR A 103 23.53 19.74 2.28
N PRO A 104 24.60 19.61 1.47
CA PRO A 104 24.91 20.60 0.44
C PRO A 104 23.77 20.72 -0.57
N GLU A 105 23.52 21.93 -1.06
CA GLU A 105 22.71 22.14 -2.26
C GLU A 105 21.27 21.57 -2.19
N THR A 106 20.70 21.40 -0.99
CA THR A 106 19.36 20.82 -0.80
C THR A 106 18.55 21.59 0.24
N VAL A 107 17.26 21.83 -0.04
CA VAL A 107 16.25 22.23 0.95
C VAL A 107 15.20 21.14 1.07
N ILE A 108 14.81 20.80 2.30
CA ILE A 108 13.73 19.86 2.57
C ILE A 108 12.46 20.64 2.91
N LEU A 109 11.36 20.32 2.25
CA LEU A 109 10.05 20.91 2.50
C LEU A 109 9.22 19.98 3.39
N SER A 110 8.85 20.47 4.58
CA SER A 110 8.09 19.71 5.57
C SER A 110 6.70 20.32 5.79
N SER A 111 5.66 19.53 5.54
CA SER A 111 4.26 19.91 5.79
C SER A 111 3.39 18.66 5.80
N PHE A 112 2.39 18.61 6.69
CA PHE A 112 1.38 17.55 6.68
C PHE A 112 0.46 17.65 5.46
N ASP A 113 0.17 18.87 5.00
CA ASP A 113 -0.62 19.11 3.79
C ASP A 113 0.29 19.00 2.55
N PRO A 114 0.07 17.99 1.68
CA PRO A 114 0.89 17.78 0.49
C PRO A 114 0.68 18.87 -0.57
N ILE A 115 -0.48 19.53 -0.60
CA ILE A 115 -0.78 20.60 -1.56
C ILE A 115 0.03 21.83 -1.19
N ARG A 116 0.10 22.18 0.09
CA ARG A 116 0.97 23.27 0.56
C ARG A 116 2.42 22.99 0.22
N ARG A 117 2.87 21.75 0.41
CA ARG A 117 4.23 21.31 0.07
C ARG A 117 4.52 21.45 -1.42
N GLU A 118 3.55 21.09 -2.27
CA GLU A 118 3.65 21.27 -3.72
C GLU A 118 3.73 22.75 -4.11
N ILE A 119 2.86 23.60 -3.55
CA ILE A 119 2.87 25.05 -3.77
C ILE A 119 4.23 25.64 -3.38
N ALA A 120 4.77 25.25 -2.22
CA ALA A 120 6.09 25.68 -1.75
C ALA A 120 7.20 25.24 -2.71
N ARG A 121 7.17 23.99 -3.20
CA ARG A 121 8.15 23.48 -4.18
C ARG A 121 8.09 24.25 -5.49
N VAL A 122 6.91 24.43 -6.08
CA VAL A 122 6.76 25.19 -7.34
C VAL A 122 7.23 26.64 -7.16
N SER A 123 6.87 27.28 -6.05
CA SER A 123 7.31 28.63 -5.73
C SER A 123 8.82 28.73 -5.56
N LEU A 124 9.43 27.78 -4.85
CA LEU A 124 10.87 27.76 -4.64
C LEU A 124 11.62 27.58 -5.96
N LEU A 125 11.18 26.67 -6.83
CA LEU A 125 11.77 26.47 -8.16
C LEU A 125 11.68 27.75 -9.02
N LYS A 126 10.56 28.47 -8.98
CA LYS A 126 10.41 29.75 -9.68
C LYS A 126 11.31 30.84 -9.12
N LEU A 127 11.41 30.94 -7.79
CA LEU A 127 12.30 31.88 -7.11
C LEU A 127 13.78 31.61 -7.45
N LEU A 128 14.17 30.34 -7.51
CA LEU A 128 15.50 29.91 -7.92
C LEU A 128 15.78 30.29 -9.38
N SER A 129 14.82 30.09 -10.28
CA SER A 129 14.95 30.46 -11.69
C SER A 129 14.97 31.98 -11.93
N ASP A 130 14.26 32.76 -11.12
CA ASP A 130 14.23 34.24 -11.19
C ASP A 130 15.51 34.85 -10.58
N GLY A 131 16.06 34.23 -9.53
CA GLY A 131 17.27 34.68 -8.84
C GLY A 131 17.04 35.83 -7.85
N ARG A 132 15.82 36.40 -7.82
CA ARG A 132 15.39 37.47 -6.91
C ARG A 132 14.53 36.91 -5.78
N ILE A 133 15.10 36.88 -4.57
CA ILE A 133 14.45 36.33 -3.39
C ILE A 133 14.31 37.44 -2.34
N HIS A 134 13.11 38.01 -2.23
CA HIS A 134 12.74 38.99 -1.20
C HIS A 134 11.23 38.88 -0.89
N PRO A 135 10.75 39.32 0.28
CA PRO A 135 9.40 38.99 0.76
C PRO A 135 8.26 39.30 -0.20
N THR A 136 8.23 40.51 -0.79
CA THR A 136 7.19 40.89 -1.75
C THR A 136 7.14 39.98 -2.98
N ARG A 137 8.30 39.52 -3.47
CA ARG A 137 8.38 38.62 -4.62
C ARG A 137 7.98 37.20 -4.24
N ILE A 138 8.32 36.77 -3.03
CA ILE A 138 7.91 35.49 -2.48
C ILE A 138 6.39 35.42 -2.41
N GLU A 139 5.73 36.42 -1.82
CA GLU A 139 4.27 36.50 -1.73
C GLU A 139 3.60 36.46 -3.11
N GLU A 140 4.10 37.25 -4.06
CA GLU A 140 3.59 37.27 -5.44
C GLU A 140 3.70 35.90 -6.13
N LEU A 141 4.88 35.27 -6.05
CA LEU A 141 5.11 33.97 -6.69
C LEU A 141 4.35 32.84 -6.00
N VAL A 142 4.17 32.90 -4.67
CA VAL A 142 3.33 31.95 -3.94
C VAL A 142 1.87 32.07 -4.36
N ALA A 143 1.33 33.27 -4.47
CA ALA A 143 -0.03 33.48 -4.97
C ALA A 143 -0.19 32.92 -6.40
N LYS A 144 0.79 33.16 -7.28
CA LYS A 144 0.76 32.64 -8.65
C LYS A 144 0.87 31.11 -8.69
N SER A 145 1.79 30.51 -7.94
CA SER A 145 1.95 29.05 -7.86
C SER A 145 0.72 28.38 -7.28
N LYS A 146 0.03 29.00 -6.32
CA LYS A 146 -1.25 28.48 -5.80
C LYS A 146 -2.28 28.33 -6.92
N THR A 147 -2.49 29.38 -7.72
CA THR A 147 -3.42 29.33 -8.87
C THR A 147 -3.01 28.27 -9.90
N GLU A 148 -1.72 28.13 -10.20
CA GLU A 148 -1.22 27.12 -11.13
C GLU A 148 -1.42 25.69 -10.61
N VAL A 149 -1.14 25.43 -9.34
CA VAL A 149 -1.37 24.11 -8.71
C VAL A 149 -2.86 23.80 -8.65
N GLU A 150 -3.72 24.78 -8.36
CA GLU A 150 -5.18 24.61 -8.40
C GLU A 150 -5.70 24.26 -9.79
N GLN A 151 -5.19 24.92 -10.83
CA GLN A 151 -5.53 24.59 -12.21
C GLN A 151 -5.04 23.19 -12.58
N GLN A 152 -3.79 22.86 -12.22
CA GLN A 152 -3.21 21.54 -12.46
C GLN A 152 -4.04 20.43 -11.80
N MET A 153 -4.47 20.61 -10.54
CA MET A 153 -5.36 19.66 -9.86
C MET A 153 -6.65 19.44 -10.65
N LYS A 154 -7.28 20.53 -11.11
CA LYS A 154 -8.51 20.43 -11.89
C LYS A 154 -8.27 19.64 -13.18
N ASP A 155 -7.21 19.97 -13.93
CA ASP A 155 -6.88 19.32 -15.20
C ASP A 155 -6.56 17.83 -15.00
N ASP A 156 -5.81 17.46 -13.94
CA ASP A 156 -5.52 16.07 -13.61
C ASP A 156 -6.78 15.29 -13.22
N GLY A 157 -7.70 15.92 -12.47
CA GLY A 157 -8.99 15.32 -12.12
C GLY A 157 -9.89 15.11 -13.33
N GLU A 158 -9.94 16.07 -14.27
CA GLU A 158 -10.69 15.95 -15.53
C GLU A 158 -10.11 14.85 -16.41
N ARG A 159 -8.77 14.80 -16.52
CA ARG A 159 -8.07 13.73 -17.25
C ARG A 159 -8.38 12.36 -16.66
N ALA A 160 -8.29 12.21 -15.33
CA ALA A 160 -8.58 10.94 -14.67
C ALA A 160 -10.04 10.48 -14.90
N ALA A 161 -11.00 11.41 -14.81
CA ALA A 161 -12.40 11.12 -15.11
C ALA A 161 -12.61 10.68 -16.57
N TYR A 162 -11.91 11.33 -17.51
CA TYR A 162 -11.94 10.96 -18.93
C TYR A 162 -11.33 9.58 -19.19
N GLU A 163 -10.12 9.32 -18.66
CA GLU A 163 -9.42 8.03 -18.80
C GLU A 163 -10.23 6.87 -18.22
N ALA A 164 -10.84 7.08 -17.05
CA ALA A 164 -11.74 6.10 -16.41
C ALA A 164 -13.04 5.87 -17.21
N GLY A 165 -13.35 6.67 -18.22
CA GLY A 165 -14.64 6.63 -18.92
C GLY A 165 -15.81 7.06 -18.05
N VAL A 166 -15.59 8.02 -17.15
CA VAL A 166 -16.57 8.55 -16.19
C VAL A 166 -16.79 10.05 -16.43
N PRO A 167 -17.36 10.46 -17.59
CA PRO A 167 -17.62 11.87 -17.85
C PRO A 167 -18.74 12.42 -16.96
N GLY A 168 -18.80 13.74 -16.87
CA GLY A 168 -19.92 14.46 -16.24
C GLY A 168 -19.89 14.50 -14.71
N LEU A 169 -18.72 14.32 -14.09
CA LEU A 169 -18.57 14.56 -12.66
C LEU A 169 -18.72 16.05 -12.33
N ASN A 170 -19.28 16.34 -11.15
CA ASN A 170 -19.34 17.71 -10.65
C ASN A 170 -17.93 18.28 -10.47
N VAL A 171 -17.76 19.58 -10.73
CA VAL A 171 -16.47 20.28 -10.62
C VAL A 171 -15.81 20.12 -9.25
N GLU A 172 -16.59 20.03 -8.16
CA GLU A 172 -16.05 19.84 -6.81
C GLU A 172 -15.50 18.41 -6.62
N LEU A 173 -16.13 17.39 -7.21
CA LEU A 173 -15.60 16.02 -7.22
C LEU A 173 -14.31 15.92 -8.06
N VAL A 174 -14.29 16.60 -9.20
CA VAL A 174 -13.11 16.69 -10.08
C VAL A 174 -11.92 17.32 -9.32
N LYS A 175 -12.16 18.40 -8.57
CA LYS A 175 -11.12 19.00 -7.72
C LYS A 175 -10.61 18.02 -6.67
N LEU A 176 -11.48 17.27 -5.99
CA LEU A 176 -11.05 16.27 -5.01
C LEU A 176 -10.23 15.14 -5.64
N LEU A 177 -10.63 14.65 -6.81
CA LEU A 177 -9.84 13.68 -7.57
C LEU A 177 -8.45 14.23 -7.89
N GLY A 178 -8.37 15.47 -8.38
CA GLY A 178 -7.11 16.16 -8.63
C GLY A 178 -6.19 16.23 -7.41
N ARG A 179 -6.76 16.49 -6.23
CA ARG A 179 -6.00 16.54 -4.95
C ARG A 179 -5.34 15.19 -4.62
N LEU A 180 -5.93 14.06 -5.01
CA LEU A 180 -5.34 12.74 -4.77
C LEU A 180 -3.99 12.56 -5.47
N LYS A 181 -3.68 13.36 -6.51
CA LYS A 181 -2.38 13.33 -7.18
C LYS A 181 -1.23 13.71 -6.25
N PHE A 182 -1.47 14.56 -5.25
CA PHE A 182 -0.42 14.98 -4.32
C PHE A 182 -0.37 14.09 -3.07
N ARG A 183 -1.26 13.10 -2.97
CA ARG A 183 -1.30 12.16 -1.87
C ARG A 183 -0.68 10.85 -2.30
N SER A 184 0.21 10.32 -1.47
CA SER A 184 0.73 8.97 -1.61
C SER A 184 0.36 8.16 -0.38
N SER A 185 -0.05 6.91 -0.58
CA SER A 185 -0.32 5.95 0.49
C SER A 185 0.50 4.70 0.23
N TYR A 186 1.27 4.24 1.23
CA TYR A 186 2.15 3.08 1.10
C TYR A 186 3.09 3.12 -0.14
N GLY A 187 3.53 4.32 -0.53
CA GLY A 187 4.42 4.53 -1.69
C GLY A 187 3.73 4.55 -3.05
N GLN A 188 2.40 4.43 -3.11
CA GLN A 188 1.60 4.56 -4.33
C GLN A 188 0.89 5.91 -4.38
N ASN A 189 0.88 6.54 -5.56
CA ASN A 189 0.09 7.73 -5.81
C ASN A 189 -1.42 7.43 -5.75
N GLN A 190 -2.17 8.22 -4.99
CA GLN A 190 -3.57 7.92 -4.67
C GLN A 190 -4.54 8.16 -5.85
N LEU A 191 -4.23 9.11 -6.74
CA LEU A 191 -5.01 9.30 -7.98
C LEU A 191 -4.81 8.12 -8.93
N GLN A 192 -3.56 7.68 -9.07
CA GLN A 192 -3.23 6.51 -9.89
C GLN A 192 -3.89 5.24 -9.36
N HIS A 193 -3.86 5.03 -8.04
CA HIS A 193 -4.59 3.95 -7.38
C HIS A 193 -6.09 3.99 -7.72
N SER A 194 -6.73 5.16 -7.62
CA SER A 194 -8.16 5.31 -7.92
C SER A 194 -8.49 4.98 -9.39
N LEU A 195 -7.61 5.34 -10.34
CA LEU A 195 -7.71 4.95 -11.74
C LEU A 195 -7.62 3.44 -11.93
N GLU A 196 -6.65 2.80 -11.28
CA GLU A 196 -6.48 1.35 -11.35
C GLU A 196 -7.68 0.60 -10.77
N VAL A 197 -8.20 1.03 -9.62
CA VAL A 197 -9.40 0.45 -9.01
C VAL A 197 -10.60 0.59 -9.95
N SER A 198 -10.77 1.75 -10.59
CA SER A 198 -11.81 1.96 -11.61
C SER A 198 -11.69 0.96 -12.78
N PHE A 199 -10.48 0.77 -13.31
CA PHE A 199 -10.25 -0.16 -14.43
C PHE A 199 -10.45 -1.62 -14.03
N LEU A 200 -9.91 -2.04 -12.88
CA LEU A 200 -10.06 -3.40 -12.35
C LEU A 200 -11.52 -3.73 -12.08
N ALA A 201 -12.24 -2.84 -11.38
CA ALA A 201 -13.66 -3.03 -11.07
C ALA A 201 -14.50 -3.11 -12.35
N GLY A 202 -14.24 -2.21 -13.32
CA GLY A 202 -14.91 -2.23 -14.62
C GLY A 202 -14.62 -3.50 -15.45
N ALA A 203 -13.37 -3.98 -15.43
CA ALA A 203 -12.98 -5.21 -16.12
C ALA A 203 -13.64 -6.45 -15.51
N MET A 204 -13.65 -6.56 -14.18
CA MET A 204 -14.33 -7.66 -13.49
C MET A 204 -15.85 -7.61 -13.73
N ALA A 205 -16.45 -6.42 -13.70
CA ALA A 205 -17.89 -6.24 -13.96
C ALA A 205 -18.31 -6.76 -15.33
N ALA A 206 -17.50 -6.50 -16.36
CA ALA A 206 -17.76 -6.98 -17.71
C ALA A 206 -17.80 -8.52 -17.81
N GLU A 207 -16.94 -9.22 -17.06
CA GLU A 207 -16.86 -10.69 -17.11
C GLU A 207 -17.98 -11.38 -16.30
N VAL A 208 -18.50 -10.73 -15.25
CA VAL A 208 -19.59 -11.26 -14.40
C VAL A 208 -20.98 -10.75 -14.78
N GLY A 209 -21.08 -9.83 -15.73
CA GLY A 209 -22.35 -9.23 -16.18
C GLY A 209 -22.92 -8.16 -15.22
N ALA A 210 -22.08 -7.52 -14.42
CA ALA A 210 -22.45 -6.41 -13.54
C ALA A 210 -22.39 -5.06 -14.28
N ASP A 211 -22.87 -3.99 -13.63
CA ASP A 211 -22.88 -2.65 -14.22
C ASP A 211 -21.47 -2.03 -14.26
N ILE A 212 -20.86 -2.02 -15.44
CA ILE A 212 -19.51 -1.50 -15.69
C ILE A 212 -19.42 -0.01 -15.35
N ALA A 213 -20.45 0.78 -15.65
CA ALA A 213 -20.44 2.23 -15.44
C ALA A 213 -20.48 2.57 -13.95
N VAL A 214 -21.28 1.83 -13.18
CA VAL A 214 -21.30 1.94 -11.71
C VAL A 214 -19.96 1.55 -11.11
N CYS A 215 -19.37 0.42 -11.53
CA CYS A 215 -18.07 -0.04 -11.02
C CYS A 215 -16.92 0.93 -11.31
N ARG A 216 -16.83 1.47 -12.54
CA ARG A 216 -15.80 2.46 -12.89
C ARG A 216 -15.97 3.75 -12.12
N ARG A 217 -17.20 4.27 -12.03
CA ARG A 217 -17.47 5.51 -11.28
C ARG A 217 -17.21 5.35 -9.78
N ALA A 218 -17.65 4.25 -9.18
CA ALA A 218 -17.40 3.97 -7.77
C ALA A 218 -15.92 3.71 -7.51
N GLY A 219 -15.24 2.93 -8.35
CA GLY A 219 -13.81 2.68 -8.23
C GLY A 219 -12.96 3.95 -8.37
N LEU A 220 -13.32 4.87 -9.27
CA LEU A 220 -12.62 6.16 -9.37
C LEU A 220 -12.83 7.03 -8.14
N LEU A 221 -14.01 6.98 -7.52
CA LEU A 221 -14.41 7.87 -6.44
C LEU A 221 -14.24 7.26 -5.04
N HIS A 222 -13.89 5.98 -4.90
CA HIS A 222 -13.93 5.27 -3.61
C HIS A 222 -13.12 5.97 -2.52
N ASP A 223 -11.98 6.55 -2.92
CA ASP A 223 -10.99 7.14 -2.03
C ASP A 223 -11.02 8.68 -1.96
N ILE A 224 -12.03 9.35 -2.52
CA ILE A 224 -12.10 10.83 -2.50
C ILE A 224 -12.21 11.40 -1.08
N GLY A 225 -12.64 10.60 -0.10
CA GLY A 225 -12.63 10.99 1.31
C GLY A 225 -11.22 11.28 1.83
N LYS A 226 -10.18 10.66 1.27
CA LYS A 226 -8.78 10.98 1.56
C LYS A 226 -8.40 12.38 1.06
N ALA A 227 -9.15 13.03 0.19
CA ALA A 227 -8.86 14.43 -0.14
C ALA A 227 -9.34 15.43 0.95
N LEU A 228 -10.07 14.95 1.96
CA LEU A 228 -10.83 15.73 2.96
C LEU A 228 -10.40 15.48 4.42
N ASP A 229 -9.46 14.56 4.67
CA ASP A 229 -9.23 13.95 5.99
C ASP A 229 -8.55 14.83 7.06
N HIS A 230 -8.27 16.09 6.76
CA HIS A 230 -7.80 17.07 7.76
C HIS A 230 -8.90 18.02 8.25
N GLU A 231 -10.10 17.96 7.67
CA GLU A 231 -11.22 18.83 8.04
C GLU A 231 -12.34 18.07 8.75
N ILE A 232 -12.42 16.74 8.57
CA ILE A 232 -13.53 15.90 9.04
C ILE A 232 -12.98 14.60 9.63
N GLU A 233 -13.31 14.33 10.89
CA GLU A 233 -12.94 13.09 11.58
C GLU A 233 -13.89 11.94 11.18
N GLY A 234 -13.33 10.79 10.78
CA GLY A 234 -14.11 9.58 10.48
C GLY A 234 -13.49 8.71 9.37
N PRO A 235 -14.11 7.53 9.07
CA PRO A 235 -13.66 6.67 7.99
C PRO A 235 -13.81 7.35 6.62
N HIS A 236 -12.75 7.33 5.80
CA HIS A 236 -12.74 8.03 4.52
C HIS A 236 -13.80 7.49 3.53
N ALA A 237 -14.17 6.21 3.62
CA ALA A 237 -15.25 5.61 2.83
C ALA A 237 -16.59 6.32 3.09
N LEU A 238 -16.91 6.58 4.36
CA LEU A 238 -18.14 7.27 4.77
C LEU A 238 -18.10 8.75 4.36
N ILE A 239 -16.99 9.42 4.62
CA ILE A 239 -16.80 10.84 4.25
C ILE A 239 -16.93 11.03 2.74
N GLY A 240 -16.26 10.18 1.95
CA GLY A 240 -16.32 10.20 0.49
C GLY A 240 -17.73 9.92 -0.03
N ALA A 241 -18.44 8.96 0.56
CA ALA A 241 -19.82 8.65 0.20
C ALA A 241 -20.78 9.82 0.48
N ASP A 242 -20.63 10.48 1.63
CA ASP A 242 -21.44 11.65 2.00
C ASP A 242 -21.20 12.82 1.05
N PHE A 243 -19.95 13.06 0.70
CA PHE A 243 -19.59 14.10 -0.27
C PHE A 243 -20.13 13.76 -1.66
N ALA A 244 -19.95 12.52 -2.14
CA ALA A 244 -20.52 12.06 -3.41
C ALA A 244 -22.06 12.25 -3.45
N ARG A 245 -22.75 11.93 -2.35
CA ARG A 245 -24.21 12.10 -2.21
C ARG A 245 -24.62 13.57 -2.33
N LYS A 246 -23.87 14.48 -1.68
CA LYS A 246 -24.11 15.94 -1.76
C LYS A 246 -24.07 16.48 -3.19
N TYR A 247 -23.22 15.90 -4.04
CA TYR A 247 -23.08 16.27 -5.45
C TYR A 247 -23.86 15.35 -6.41
N ALA A 248 -24.96 14.76 -5.93
CA ALA A 248 -25.91 13.98 -6.71
C ALA A 248 -25.33 12.77 -7.46
N VAL A 249 -24.27 12.15 -6.92
CA VAL A 249 -23.79 10.86 -7.41
C VAL A 249 -24.87 9.79 -7.15
N PRO A 250 -25.16 8.89 -8.11
CA PRO A 250 -26.25 7.91 -7.96
C PRO A 250 -26.11 7.02 -6.70
N PRO A 251 -27.21 6.65 -6.02
CA PRO A 251 -27.16 5.89 -4.77
C PRO A 251 -26.39 4.57 -4.85
N ARG A 252 -26.47 3.84 -5.98
CA ARG A 252 -25.72 2.59 -6.20
C ARG A 252 -24.20 2.82 -6.18
N VAL A 253 -23.73 3.94 -6.71
CA VAL A 253 -22.32 4.33 -6.70
C VAL A 253 -21.91 4.77 -5.29
N VAL A 254 -22.73 5.59 -4.64
CA VAL A 254 -22.50 6.04 -3.26
C VAL A 254 -22.40 4.85 -2.30
N HIS A 255 -23.27 3.85 -2.43
CA HIS A 255 -23.22 2.63 -1.63
C HIS A 255 -21.92 1.85 -1.86
N ALA A 256 -21.48 1.69 -3.11
CA ALA A 256 -20.21 1.03 -3.40
C ALA A 256 -18.99 1.79 -2.84
N ILE A 257 -19.02 3.14 -2.85
CA ILE A 257 -18.02 3.97 -2.16
C ILE A 257 -18.10 3.76 -0.64
N GLN A 258 -19.29 3.64 -0.07
CA GLN A 258 -19.45 3.49 1.38
C GLN A 258 -19.02 2.10 1.90
N ALA A 259 -19.13 1.07 1.06
CA ALA A 259 -18.95 -0.32 1.45
C ALA A 259 -17.57 -0.91 1.07
N HIS A 260 -16.68 -0.16 0.41
CA HIS A 260 -15.44 -0.73 -0.14
C HIS A 260 -14.47 -1.24 0.93
N HIS A 261 -14.52 -0.70 2.15
CA HIS A 261 -13.81 -1.20 3.33
C HIS A 261 -14.73 -1.90 4.34
N PHE A 262 -15.96 -2.25 3.94
CA PHE A 262 -16.97 -2.94 4.75
C PHE A 262 -17.44 -2.16 5.98
N GLU A 263 -17.36 -0.83 5.99
CA GLU A 263 -18.01 0.01 7.02
C GLU A 263 -19.54 -0.13 6.98
N VAL A 264 -20.08 -0.44 5.81
CA VAL A 264 -21.46 -0.88 5.60
C VAL A 264 -21.43 -2.15 4.76
N ASP A 265 -22.38 -3.05 5.03
CA ASP A 265 -22.48 -4.30 4.30
C ASP A 265 -22.66 -4.05 2.79
N PRO A 266 -21.84 -4.69 1.93
CA PRO A 266 -22.03 -4.64 0.49
C PRO A 266 -23.31 -5.40 0.10
N GLN A 267 -24.33 -4.65 -0.33
CA GLN A 267 -25.64 -5.15 -0.77
C GLN A 267 -25.71 -5.43 -2.28
N THR A 268 -24.67 -5.11 -3.04
CA THR A 268 -24.65 -5.19 -4.51
C THR A 268 -23.38 -5.88 -5.00
N VAL A 269 -23.46 -6.53 -6.16
CA VAL A 269 -22.29 -7.13 -6.83
C VAL A 269 -21.24 -6.05 -7.09
N GLU A 270 -21.66 -4.85 -7.51
CA GLU A 270 -20.75 -3.73 -7.77
C GLU A 270 -19.95 -3.32 -6.53
N ALA A 271 -20.56 -3.30 -5.34
CA ALA A 271 -19.85 -3.00 -4.10
C ALA A 271 -18.75 -4.05 -3.79
N PHE A 272 -19.04 -5.34 -3.97
CA PHE A 272 -18.03 -6.39 -3.83
C PHE A 272 -16.90 -6.28 -4.86
N LEU A 273 -17.23 -5.91 -6.11
CA LEU A 273 -16.24 -5.73 -7.16
C LEU A 273 -15.30 -4.55 -6.89
N VAL A 274 -15.83 -3.43 -6.38
CA VAL A 274 -15.02 -2.27 -6.00
C VAL A 274 -14.10 -2.62 -4.82
N ALA A 275 -14.62 -3.26 -3.77
CA ALA A 275 -13.81 -3.73 -2.64
C ALA A 275 -12.70 -4.69 -3.08
N ALA A 276 -13.01 -5.62 -3.98
CA ALA A 276 -12.02 -6.54 -4.54
C ALA A 276 -10.96 -5.81 -5.37
N ALA A 277 -11.37 -4.83 -6.18
CA ALA A 277 -10.45 -4.04 -7.00
C ALA A 277 -9.49 -3.20 -6.16
N ASP A 278 -9.99 -2.56 -5.09
CA ASP A 278 -9.19 -1.83 -4.10
C ASP A 278 -8.15 -2.76 -3.46
N ALA A 279 -8.59 -3.89 -2.90
CA ALA A 279 -7.70 -4.87 -2.30
C ALA A 279 -6.63 -5.39 -3.28
N ILE A 280 -6.97 -5.60 -4.55
CA ILE A 280 -6.03 -6.01 -5.60
C ILE A 280 -5.00 -4.91 -5.87
N SER A 281 -5.42 -3.64 -6.03
CA SER A 281 -4.49 -2.53 -6.29
C SER A 281 -3.55 -2.31 -5.09
N ALA A 282 -4.10 -2.30 -3.87
CA ALA A 282 -3.33 -2.10 -2.64
C ALA A 282 -2.38 -3.26 -2.28
N SER A 283 -2.64 -4.49 -2.76
CA SER A 283 -1.84 -5.68 -2.42
C SER A 283 -0.71 -5.98 -3.41
N ARG A 284 -0.49 -5.16 -4.45
CA ARG A 284 0.57 -5.44 -5.45
C ARG A 284 1.98 -5.30 -4.83
N PRO A 285 2.89 -6.26 -5.08
CA PRO A 285 4.29 -6.15 -4.65
C PRO A 285 4.92 -4.87 -5.18
N GLY A 286 5.34 -3.99 -4.27
CA GLY A 286 5.70 -2.59 -4.56
C GLY A 286 5.05 -1.61 -3.58
N ALA A 287 3.80 -1.88 -3.16
CA ALA A 287 3.06 -1.13 -2.14
C ALA A 287 3.36 -1.59 -0.69
N ARG A 288 4.19 -2.62 -0.52
CA ARG A 288 4.69 -3.08 0.78
C ARG A 288 6.19 -3.29 0.71
N ARG A 289 6.94 -2.19 0.56
CA ARG A 289 8.19 -2.11 1.32
C ARG A 289 7.77 -1.70 2.72
N GLU A 290 7.62 -2.67 3.61
CA GLU A 290 8.11 -2.41 4.97
C GLU A 290 9.49 -1.78 4.78
N THR A 291 9.60 -0.51 5.18
CA THR A 291 10.79 0.33 5.05
C THR A 291 12.03 -0.55 5.11
N VAL A 292 12.78 -0.60 4.01
CA VAL A 292 14.07 -1.32 3.95
C VAL A 292 14.91 -0.93 5.16
N ASP A 293 14.77 0.29 5.66
CA ASP A 293 15.35 0.76 6.92
C ASP A 293 14.90 0.00 8.17
N ASN A 294 13.62 -0.32 8.36
CA ASN A 294 13.19 -1.13 9.51
C ASN A 294 13.69 -2.57 9.38
N TYR A 295 13.74 -3.11 8.16
CA TYR A 295 14.30 -4.42 7.91
C TYR A 295 15.82 -4.45 8.16
N ILE A 296 16.57 -3.43 7.69
CA ILE A 296 18.00 -3.24 7.97
C ILE A 296 18.22 -3.06 9.47
N LYS A 297 17.51 -2.14 10.12
CA LYS A 297 17.57 -1.94 11.58
C LYS A 297 17.26 -3.20 12.36
N ARG A 298 16.35 -4.04 11.86
CA ARG A 298 16.05 -5.35 12.47
C ARG A 298 17.19 -6.34 12.30
N LEU A 299 17.83 -6.39 11.13
CA LEU A 299 19.03 -7.21 10.92
C LEU A 299 20.20 -6.71 11.77
N GLU A 300 20.43 -5.39 11.81
CA GLU A 300 21.46 -4.76 12.64
C GLU A 300 21.20 -4.99 14.13
N ALA A 301 19.95 -4.94 14.59
CA ALA A 301 19.60 -5.26 15.96
C ALA A 301 19.88 -6.73 16.27
N LEU A 302 19.55 -7.65 15.36
CA LEU A 302 19.81 -9.08 15.50
C LEU A 302 21.33 -9.38 15.55
N GLU A 303 22.10 -8.75 14.67
CA GLU A 303 23.57 -8.81 14.67
C GLU A 303 24.16 -8.17 15.93
N GLY A 304 23.58 -7.06 16.40
CA GLY A 304 23.98 -6.34 17.60
C GLY A 304 23.76 -7.16 18.87
N VAL A 305 22.63 -7.86 18.98
CA VAL A 305 22.36 -8.79 20.10
C VAL A 305 23.44 -9.87 20.15
N ALA A 306 23.73 -10.52 19.03
CA ALA A 306 24.76 -11.55 18.97
C ALA A 306 26.18 -11.01 19.23
N SER A 307 26.50 -9.83 18.70
CA SER A 307 27.82 -9.19 18.87
C SER A 307 28.05 -8.66 20.29
N SER A 308 27.00 -8.52 21.11
CA SER A 308 27.11 -8.05 22.50
C SER A 308 27.71 -9.08 23.46
N PHE A 309 27.82 -10.35 23.04
CA PHE A 309 28.35 -11.42 23.87
C PHE A 309 29.88 -11.48 23.82
N SER A 310 30.51 -11.74 24.97
CA SER A 310 31.95 -11.88 25.08
C SER A 310 32.46 -13.07 24.25
N GLY A 311 33.59 -12.89 23.56
CA GLY A 311 34.20 -13.92 22.72
C GLY A 311 33.65 -13.99 21.29
N VAL A 312 32.62 -13.22 20.94
CA VAL A 312 32.15 -13.04 19.56
C VAL A 312 33.09 -12.08 18.82
N ASP A 313 33.56 -12.50 17.64
CA ASP A 313 34.33 -11.67 16.72
C ASP A 313 33.40 -10.92 15.75
N LYS A 314 32.48 -11.65 15.11
CA LYS A 314 31.51 -11.11 14.14
C LYS A 314 30.20 -11.88 14.19
N ALA A 315 29.09 -11.20 13.94
CA ALA A 315 27.78 -11.82 13.74
C ALA A 315 27.18 -11.36 12.41
N TYR A 316 26.50 -12.27 11.72
CA TYR A 316 25.84 -12.01 10.44
C TYR A 316 24.42 -12.56 10.45
N ALA A 317 23.44 -11.72 10.14
CA ALA A 317 22.07 -12.13 9.92
C ALA A 317 21.88 -12.51 8.44
N LEU A 318 21.53 -13.78 8.19
CA LEU A 318 21.33 -14.38 6.88
C LEU A 318 19.87 -14.78 6.66
N GLN A 319 19.52 -15.13 5.41
CA GLN A 319 18.20 -15.62 5.02
C GLN A 319 17.04 -14.74 5.54
N ALA A 320 17.17 -13.44 5.34
CA ALA A 320 16.20 -12.45 5.82
C ALA A 320 15.96 -12.44 7.34
N GLY A 321 17.00 -12.74 8.13
CA GLY A 321 16.97 -12.76 9.59
C GLY A 321 16.45 -14.09 10.16
N ARG A 322 16.33 -15.14 9.34
CA ARG A 322 15.98 -16.50 9.79
C ARG A 322 17.20 -17.34 10.17
N GLU A 323 18.41 -16.85 9.90
CA GLU A 323 19.65 -17.49 10.33
C GLU A 323 20.61 -16.43 10.87
N VAL A 324 21.27 -16.70 12.00
CA VAL A 324 22.34 -15.86 12.54
C VAL A 324 23.61 -16.70 12.62
N ARG A 325 24.67 -16.27 11.93
CA ARG A 325 25.99 -16.89 11.98
C ARG A 325 26.94 -16.06 12.81
N ILE A 326 27.55 -16.70 13.79
CA ILE A 326 28.39 -16.05 14.79
C ILE A 326 29.77 -16.65 14.69
N LEU A 327 30.76 -15.82 14.37
CA LEU A 327 32.16 -16.20 14.41
C LEU A 327 32.71 -15.84 15.78
N VAL A 328 33.30 -16.81 16.45
CA VAL A 328 33.93 -16.61 17.77
C VAL A 328 35.44 -16.62 17.65
N LYS A 329 36.10 -15.96 18.60
CA LYS A 329 37.56 -15.95 18.73
C LYS A 329 38.02 -17.29 19.32
N PRO A 330 38.73 -18.15 18.56
CA PRO A 330 39.07 -19.50 19.01
C PRO A 330 40.02 -19.54 20.22
N ASP A 331 40.75 -18.44 20.45
CA ASP A 331 41.63 -18.21 21.60
C ASP A 331 40.88 -17.82 22.89
N GLN A 332 39.62 -17.38 22.78
CA GLN A 332 38.81 -16.89 23.90
C GLN A 332 37.61 -17.77 24.21
N VAL A 333 37.19 -18.61 23.26
CA VAL A 333 36.00 -19.45 23.37
C VAL A 333 36.38 -20.90 23.10
N ASN A 334 36.18 -21.78 24.09
CA ASN A 334 36.32 -23.22 23.93
C ASN A 334 35.04 -23.89 23.41
N GLU A 335 35.04 -25.21 23.19
CA GLU A 335 33.90 -25.91 22.58
C GLU A 335 32.64 -25.89 23.45
N ASP A 336 32.78 -26.09 24.76
CA ASP A 336 31.67 -26.07 25.71
C ASP A 336 31.09 -24.66 25.87
N GLU A 337 31.94 -23.64 25.83
CA GLU A 337 31.55 -22.23 25.82
C GLU A 337 30.83 -21.85 24.53
N ALA A 338 31.29 -22.33 23.37
CA ALA A 338 30.61 -22.08 22.09
C ALA A 338 29.19 -22.68 22.07
N TRP A 339 29.01 -23.85 22.68
CA TRP A 339 27.69 -24.47 22.81
C TRP A 339 26.77 -23.67 23.75
N SER A 340 27.29 -23.24 24.91
CA SER A 340 26.55 -22.42 25.88
C SER A 340 26.18 -21.06 25.28
N LEU A 341 27.12 -20.41 24.60
CA LEU A 341 26.94 -19.15 23.89
C LEU A 341 25.82 -19.22 22.84
N SER A 342 25.73 -20.33 22.10
CA SER A 342 24.66 -20.51 21.12
C SER A 342 23.26 -20.48 21.76
N ARG A 343 23.11 -21.08 22.95
CA ARG A 343 21.84 -21.12 23.69
C ARG A 343 21.50 -19.78 24.33
N ASP A 344 22.50 -19.12 24.89
CA ASP A 344 22.31 -17.81 25.53
C ASP A 344 21.90 -16.75 24.50
N ILE A 345 22.47 -16.80 23.29
CA ILE A 345 22.09 -15.91 22.20
C ILE A 345 20.67 -16.21 21.70
N VAL A 346 20.28 -17.47 21.55
CA VAL A 346 18.89 -17.84 21.20
C VAL A 346 17.92 -17.24 22.21
N LYS A 347 18.17 -17.47 23.51
CA LYS A 347 17.32 -16.96 24.59
C LYS A 347 17.24 -15.43 24.59
N ARG A 348 18.36 -14.75 24.37
CA ARG A 348 18.41 -13.29 24.31
C ARG A 348 17.64 -12.73 23.12
N ILE A 349 17.66 -13.41 21.98
CA ILE A 349 16.87 -13.02 20.80
C ILE A 349 15.38 -13.20 21.10
N GLU A 350 14.98 -14.32 21.72
CA GLU A 350 13.59 -14.58 22.12
C GLU A 350 13.06 -13.55 23.14
N GLU A 351 13.91 -13.06 24.05
CA GLU A 351 13.54 -12.07 25.07
C GLU A 351 13.48 -10.63 24.53
N THR A 352 14.30 -10.29 23.53
CA THR A 352 14.48 -8.88 23.10
C THR A 352 13.82 -8.56 21.77
N MET A 353 13.41 -9.57 20.98
CA MET A 353 12.88 -9.36 19.64
C MET A 353 11.67 -10.27 19.36
N ASP A 354 10.55 -9.66 18.96
CA ASP A 354 9.41 -10.41 18.43
C ASP A 354 9.70 -10.84 16.98
N PHE A 355 9.95 -12.14 16.78
CA PHE A 355 10.18 -12.71 15.45
C PHE A 355 9.12 -13.76 15.07
N PRO A 356 8.46 -13.61 13.91
CA PRO A 356 7.54 -14.62 13.40
C PRO A 356 8.33 -15.79 12.78
N GLY A 357 8.37 -16.92 13.51
CA GLY A 357 8.97 -18.18 13.05
C GLY A 357 10.25 -18.55 13.80
N GLN A 358 10.92 -19.62 13.34
CA GLN A 358 12.15 -20.10 13.96
C GLN A 358 13.39 -19.39 13.39
N ILE A 359 14.30 -18.97 14.27
CA ILE A 359 15.62 -18.44 13.91
C ILE A 359 16.66 -19.51 14.19
N LYS A 360 17.48 -19.81 13.18
CA LYS A 360 18.60 -20.74 13.31
C LYS A 360 19.86 -19.99 13.74
N VAL A 361 20.36 -20.26 14.94
CA VAL A 361 21.65 -19.72 15.42
C VAL A 361 22.77 -20.73 15.17
N THR A 362 23.83 -20.30 14.49
CA THR A 362 25.01 -21.12 14.18
C THR A 362 26.26 -20.43 14.69
N VAL A 363 26.96 -21.05 15.65
CA VAL A 363 28.25 -20.59 16.14
C VAL A 363 29.37 -21.32 15.41
N ILE A 364 30.33 -20.58 14.87
CA ILE A 364 31.45 -21.08 14.09
C ILE A 364 32.74 -20.69 14.81
N ARG A 365 33.51 -21.69 15.22
CA ARG A 365 34.87 -21.54 15.72
C ARG A 365 35.83 -22.03 14.65
N GLU A 366 36.65 -21.15 14.09
CA GLU A 366 37.57 -21.47 13.01
C GLU A 366 38.97 -20.94 13.32
N THR A 367 39.98 -21.81 13.19
CA THR A 367 41.39 -21.41 13.23
C THR A 367 41.97 -21.55 11.83
N ARG A 368 42.46 -20.44 11.27
CA ARG A 368 43.10 -20.43 9.93
C ARG A 368 44.61 -20.34 10.07
N VAL A 369 45.31 -21.32 9.52
CA VAL A 369 46.78 -21.30 9.37
C VAL A 369 47.09 -21.25 7.88
N VAL A 370 47.86 -20.25 7.46
CA VAL A 370 48.25 -20.05 6.06
C VAL A 370 49.77 -20.05 5.99
N ASP A 371 50.33 -20.90 5.12
CA ASP A 371 51.76 -20.94 4.82
C ASP A 371 51.96 -20.91 3.30
N TYR A 372 53.08 -20.38 2.86
CA TYR A 372 53.40 -20.21 1.45
C TYR A 372 54.70 -20.95 1.14
N ALA A 373 54.63 -21.93 0.23
CA ALA A 373 55.83 -22.53 -0.35
C ALA A 373 56.54 -21.49 -1.24
N ARG A 374 57.87 -21.42 -1.13
CA ARG A 374 58.72 -20.67 -2.08
C ARG A 374 59.20 -21.54 -3.21
#